data_AF-A0A8S3ERB7-F1
#
_entry.id   AF-A0A8S3ERB7-F1
#
_cell.length_a   1.000
_cell.length_b   1.000
_cell.length_c   1.000
_cell.angle_alpha   90.00
_cell.angle_beta   90.00
_cell.angle_gamma   90.00
#
_symmetry.space_group_name_H-M   'P 1'
#
loop_
_entity.id
_entity.type
_entity.pdbx_description
1 polymer ?
#
loop_
_entity_poly.entity_id
_entity_poly.type
_entity_poly.pdbx_seq_one_letter_code
_entity_poly.pdbx_strand_id
1 'polypeptide(L)'
;YAYQTNEFTVVTRDAGYGGLSLSIEGPSKADIECHDNEDGSCLVSYKPTEPGLYIVNVKFADKHVPGSPFTVNVGGQGSGRLKESIIRERRAVDITHIGSQCELSLKIP
;
A
#
# COMPACT_ATOMS: atom_id res chain seq x y z
N TYR A 1 -7.78 -1.86 3.48
CA TYR A 1 -9.06 -1.94 2.73
C TYR A 1 -9.83 -0.62 2.84
N ALA A 2 -10.82 -0.39 1.99
CA ALA A 2 -11.71 0.78 2.13
C ALA A 2 -12.44 0.73 3.48
N TYR A 3 -12.67 1.89 4.08
CA TYR A 3 -13.23 2.07 5.44
C TYR A 3 -12.41 1.45 6.58
N GLN A 4 -11.22 0.92 6.28
CA GLN A 4 -10.32 0.35 7.27
C GLN A 4 -9.10 1.26 7.46
N THR A 5 -8.76 1.55 8.71
CA THR A 5 -7.51 2.21 9.06
C THR A 5 -6.36 1.27 8.72
N ASN A 6 -5.45 1.74 7.88
CA ASN A 6 -4.21 1.05 7.56
C ASN A 6 -3.06 1.91 8.07
N GLU A 7 -2.01 1.29 8.57
CA GLU A 7 -0.94 1.98 9.28
C GLU A 7 0.39 1.55 8.68
N PHE A 8 1.30 2.50 8.52
CA PHE A 8 2.68 2.23 8.12
C PHE A 8 3.64 3.11 8.92
N THR A 9 4.80 2.55 9.21
CA THR A 9 5.84 3.26 9.95
C THR A 9 6.87 3.80 8.98
N VAL A 10 7.12 5.10 9.06
CA VAL A 10 8.20 5.77 8.33
C VAL A 10 9.36 5.96 9.29
N VAL A 11 10.49 5.33 9.00
CA VAL A 11 11.72 5.50 9.78
C VAL A 11 12.60 6.51 9.07
N THR A 12 12.82 7.67 9.69
CA THR A 12 13.65 8.75 9.14
C THR A 12 14.93 9.00 9.96
N ARG A 13 15.22 8.14 10.95
CA ARG A 13 16.40 8.22 11.82
C ARG A 13 17.73 8.49 11.08
N ASP A 14 17.95 7.80 9.96
CA ASP A 14 19.18 7.89 9.17
C ASP A 14 19.09 8.92 8.03
N ALA A 15 17.91 9.51 7.81
CA ALA A 15 17.68 10.43 6.69
C ALA A 15 18.23 11.84 6.95
N GLY A 16 18.55 12.18 8.21
CA GLY A 16 19.08 13.48 8.62
C GLY A 16 18.01 14.49 9.05
N TYR A 17 18.36 15.77 9.08
CA TYR A 17 17.41 16.84 9.38
C TYR A 17 16.63 17.23 8.11
N GLY A 18 15.31 17.07 8.13
CA GLY A 18 14.46 17.41 6.99
C GLY A 18 12.98 17.28 7.31
N GLY A 19 12.14 17.99 6.55
CA GLY A 19 10.69 17.83 6.61
C GLY A 19 10.25 16.57 5.88
N LEU A 20 9.36 15.79 6.50
CA LEU A 20 8.66 14.67 5.85
C LEU A 20 7.35 15.20 5.26
N SER A 21 7.16 15.01 3.96
CA SER A 21 5.93 15.36 3.25
C SER A 21 5.25 14.10 2.75
N LEU A 22 3.99 13.92 3.16
CA LEU A 22 3.15 12.81 2.75
C LEU A 22 1.95 13.34 1.96
N SER A 23 1.63 12.74 0.82
CA SER A 23 0.43 13.08 0.06
C SER A 23 -0.20 11.83 -0.53
N ILE A 24 -1.50 11.68 -0.37
CA ILE A 24 -2.24 10.55 -0.90
C ILE A 24 -3.18 11.06 -1.99
N GLU A 25 -2.96 10.59 -3.22
CA GLU A 25 -3.79 10.89 -4.38
C GLU A 25 -4.62 9.65 -4.73
N GLY A 26 -5.90 9.80 -5.04
CA GLY A 26 -6.75 8.65 -5.31
C GLY A 26 -8.17 9.06 -5.69
N PRO A 27 -9.07 8.07 -5.84
CA PRO A 27 -10.47 8.32 -6.21
C PRO A 27 -11.24 9.09 -5.12
N SER A 28 -10.79 9.01 -3.86
CA SER A 28 -11.43 9.69 -2.74
C SER A 28 -10.40 10.20 -1.73
N LYS A 29 -10.80 11.11 -0.83
CA LYS A 29 -9.94 11.56 0.26
C LYS A 29 -9.79 10.47 1.31
N ALA A 30 -8.55 10.28 1.77
CA ALA A 30 -8.25 9.45 2.93
C ALA A 30 -7.95 10.37 4.12
N ASP A 31 -8.52 10.05 5.29
CA ASP A 31 -8.08 10.66 6.55
C ASP A 31 -6.69 10.15 6.88
N ILE A 32 -5.77 11.04 7.22
CA ILE A 32 -4.38 10.72 7.54
C ILE A 32 -4.09 11.27 8.93
N GLU A 33 -3.64 10.40 9.81
CA GLU A 33 -3.21 10.71 11.16
C GLU A 33 -1.74 10.34 11.30
N CYS A 34 -0.94 11.25 11.85
CA CYS A 34 0.47 11.00 12.10
C CYS A 34 0.73 10.98 13.61
N HIS A 35 1.38 9.91 14.07
CA HIS A 35 1.78 9.72 15.44
C HIS A 35 3.30 9.57 15.50
N ASP A 36 3.98 10.46 16.21
CA ASP A 36 5.42 10.34 16.44
C ASP A 36 5.67 9.39 17.61
N ASN A 37 6.55 8.40 17.43
CA ASN A 37 6.87 7.44 18.50
C ASN A 37 8.05 7.88 19.37
N GLU A 38 8.58 9.10 19.21
CA GLU A 38 9.75 9.66 19.91
C GLU A 38 11.06 8.85 19.79
N ASP A 39 11.04 7.70 19.12
CA ASP A 39 12.17 6.82 18.78
C ASP A 39 12.78 7.18 17.40
N GLY A 40 12.36 8.31 16.80
CA GLY A 40 12.74 8.73 15.45
C GLY A 40 12.02 7.96 14.33
N SER A 41 10.88 7.34 14.66
CA SER A 41 9.96 6.75 13.69
C SER A 41 8.56 7.34 13.83
N CYS A 42 7.94 7.66 12.70
CA CYS A 42 6.61 8.22 12.65
C CYS A 42 5.64 7.16 12.15
N LEU A 43 4.63 6.83 12.96
CA LEU A 43 3.51 6.00 12.56
C LEU A 43 2.50 6.87 11.80
N VAL A 44 2.15 6.45 10.59
CA VAL A 44 1.17 7.13 9.77
C VAL A 44 0.00 6.20 9.54
N SER A 45 -1.17 6.65 9.96
CA SER A 45 -2.43 5.92 9.88
C SER A 45 -3.30 6.59 8.82
N TYR A 46 -3.77 5.83 7.83
CA TYR A 46 -4.64 6.34 6.78
C TYR A 46 -5.90 5.49 6.61
N LYS A 47 -7.03 6.17 6.42
CA LYS A 47 -8.35 5.55 6.26
C LYS A 47 -9.01 6.02 4.96
N PRO A 48 -8.87 5.26 3.86
CA PRO A 48 -9.57 5.57 2.62
C PRO A 48 -11.07 5.29 2.78
N THR A 49 -11.91 6.16 2.25
CA THR A 49 -13.39 6.01 2.29
C THR A 49 -13.94 5.27 1.08
N GLU A 50 -13.21 5.19 -0.03
CA GLU A 50 -13.62 4.42 -1.21
C GLU A 50 -12.54 3.42 -1.62
N PRO A 51 -12.96 2.32 -2.26
CA PRO A 51 -12.02 1.42 -2.89
C PRO A 51 -11.50 1.96 -4.21
N GLY A 52 -10.25 1.65 -4.51
CA GLY A 52 -9.61 1.99 -5.78
C GLY A 52 -8.11 2.13 -5.65
N LEU A 53 -7.49 2.71 -6.67
CA LEU A 53 -6.06 2.88 -6.73
C LEU A 53 -5.65 4.19 -6.07
N TYR A 54 -4.82 4.09 -5.04
CA TYR A 54 -4.25 5.23 -4.32
C TYR A 54 -2.75 5.31 -4.58
N ILE A 55 -2.25 6.54 -4.69
CA ILE A 55 -0.84 6.85 -4.91
C ILE A 55 -0.36 7.63 -3.69
N VAL A 56 0.51 7.01 -2.91
CA VAL A 56 1.11 7.60 -1.72
C VAL A 56 2.47 8.18 -2.11
N ASN A 57 2.53 9.50 -2.19
CA ASN A 57 3.74 10.27 -2.39
C ASN A 57 4.41 10.51 -1.02
N VAL A 58 5.60 9.95 -0.85
CA VAL A 58 6.43 10.20 0.33
C VAL A 58 7.68 10.94 -0.11
N LYS A 59 7.88 12.15 0.41
CA LYS A 59 9.06 12.98 0.16
C LYS A 59 9.72 13.32 1.49
N PHE A 60 11.05 13.28 1.52
CA PHE A 60 11.86 13.70 2.64
C PHE A 60 12.83 14.79 2.16
N ALA A 61 12.82 15.94 2.81
CA ALA A 61 13.63 17.11 2.42
C ALA A 61 13.48 17.46 0.92
N ASP A 62 12.24 17.54 0.45
CA ASP A 62 11.88 17.79 -0.96
C ASP A 62 12.30 16.69 -1.98
N LYS A 63 12.86 15.57 -1.51
CA LYS A 63 13.25 14.44 -2.36
C LYS A 63 12.37 13.22 -2.14
N HIS A 64 12.04 12.49 -3.20
CA HIS A 64 11.33 11.22 -3.07
C HIS A 64 12.18 10.19 -2.35
N VAL A 65 11.58 9.51 -1.36
CA VAL A 65 12.21 8.35 -0.71
C VAL A 65 12.24 7.15 -1.68
N PRO A 66 13.17 6.20 -1.52
CA PRO A 66 13.18 4.98 -2.33
C PRO A 66 11.83 4.24 -2.22
N GLY A 67 11.23 3.94 -3.37
CA GLY A 67 9.90 3.31 -3.48
C GLY A 67 8.73 4.29 -3.65
N SER A 68 8.96 5.60 -3.47
CA SER A 68 7.97 6.64 -3.74
C SER A 68 7.96 7.02 -5.23
N PRO A 69 6.78 7.21 -5.86
CA PRO A 69 5.45 7.08 -5.27
C PRO A 69 5.01 5.60 -5.11
N PHE A 70 4.34 5.31 -3.99
CA PHE A 70 3.83 3.96 -3.69
C PHE A 70 2.41 3.82 -4.20
N THR A 71 2.15 2.82 -5.05
CA THR A 71 0.79 2.52 -5.51
C THR A 71 0.14 1.51 -4.56
N VAL A 72 -0.92 1.94 -3.89
CA VAL A 72 -1.72 1.15 -2.96
C VAL A 72 -3.06 0.84 -3.59
N ASN A 73 -3.34 -0.45 -3.81
CA ASN A 73 -4.66 -0.88 -4.24
C ASN A 73 -5.55 -1.10 -3.01
N VAL A 74 -6.49 -0.18 -2.78
CA VAL A 74 -7.46 -0.28 -1.70
C VAL A 74 -8.64 -1.11 -2.18
N GLY A 75 -8.66 -2.38 -1.78
CA GLY A 75 -9.80 -3.26 -2.05
C GLY A 75 -11.07 -2.77 -1.34
N GLY A 76 -12.20 -2.82 -2.06
CA GLY A 76 -13.53 -2.71 -1.47
C GLY A 76 -13.87 -4.00 -0.75
N GLN A 77 -14.71 -3.92 0.30
CA GLN A 77 -15.09 -5.10 1.07
C GLN A 77 -15.80 -6.13 0.17
N GLY A 78 -15.00 -7.07 -0.32
CA GLY A 78 -15.39 -8.29 -0.99
C GLY A 78 -14.34 -9.32 -0.63
N SER A 79 -14.62 -10.06 0.45
CA SER A 79 -14.08 -11.38 0.80
C SER A 79 -12.76 -11.77 0.11
N GLY A 80 -11.62 -11.51 0.76
CA GLY A 80 -10.36 -12.00 0.25
C GLY A 80 -9.20 -11.71 1.19
N ARG A 81 -9.08 -12.50 2.26
CA ARG A 81 -7.78 -12.76 2.88
C ARG A 81 -6.85 -13.29 1.77
N LEU A 82 -6.12 -12.43 1.08
CA LEU A 82 -4.84 -12.81 0.50
C LEU A 82 -3.82 -12.72 1.64
N LYS A 83 -3.91 -13.69 2.56
CA LYS A 83 -2.68 -14.20 3.18
C LYS A 83 -1.92 -14.82 2.02
N GLU A 84 -1.06 -14.05 1.36
CA GLU A 84 -0.03 -14.61 0.50
C GLU A 84 0.85 -15.47 1.40
N SER A 85 0.47 -16.74 1.51
CA SER A 85 1.32 -17.79 2.04
C SER A 85 2.48 -17.94 1.07
N ILE A 86 3.51 -17.13 1.30
CA ILE A 86 4.82 -17.24 0.66
C ILE A 86 5.42 -18.56 1.14
N ILE A 87 5.14 -19.64 0.42
CA ILE A 87 6.02 -20.81 0.40
C ILE A 87 6.09 -21.26 -1.06
N ARG A 88 6.91 -20.57 -1.85
CA ARG A 88 7.54 -21.25 -2.98
C ARG A 88 8.91 -20.66 -3.24
N GLU A 89 9.83 -21.28 -2.53
CA GLU A 89 11.25 -21.25 -2.75
C GLU A 89 11.60 -21.54 -4.23
N ARG A 90 12.55 -20.76 -4.73
CA ARG A 90 13.51 -21.05 -5.83
C ARG A 90 12.99 -21.05 -7.28
N ARG A 91 13.46 -19.99 -7.96
CA ARG A 91 14.16 -19.98 -9.25
C ARG A 91 13.36 -20.32 -10.53
N ALA A 92 13.35 -19.30 -11.38
CA ALA A 92 13.78 -19.27 -12.78
C ALA A 92 12.69 -18.79 -13.75
N VAL A 93 13.09 -17.75 -14.48
CA VAL A 93 12.49 -17.19 -15.70
C VAL A 93 12.14 -18.32 -16.67
N ASP A 94 10.95 -18.29 -17.29
CA ASP A 94 10.83 -18.12 -18.75
C ASP A 94 9.39 -17.89 -19.23
N ILE A 95 9.31 -17.15 -20.34
CA ILE A 95 8.12 -16.62 -21.02
C ILE A 95 7.41 -17.78 -21.72
N THR A 96 6.13 -18.06 -21.49
CA THR A 96 5.37 -18.95 -22.39
C THR A 96 3.83 -18.74 -22.33
N HIS A 97 3.31 -18.17 -23.42
CA HIS A 97 2.02 -18.41 -24.09
C HIS A 97 0.72 -17.67 -23.70
N ILE A 98 0.20 -17.00 -24.75
CA ILE A 98 -1.15 -16.48 -24.94
C ILE A 98 -2.17 -17.63 -24.84
N GLY A 99 -3.23 -17.41 -24.07
CA GLY A 99 -4.48 -18.17 -24.15
C GLY A 99 -4.71 -19.17 -23.02
N SER A 100 -5.49 -18.77 -22.03
CA SER A 100 -6.41 -19.68 -21.33
C SER A 100 -7.51 -18.85 -20.67
N GLN A 101 -8.70 -18.88 -21.28
CA GLN A 101 -9.94 -18.47 -20.63
C GLN A 101 -10.22 -19.43 -19.47
N CYS A 102 -10.58 -18.88 -18.30
CA CYS A 102 -11.32 -19.62 -17.29
C CYS A 102 -12.34 -18.66 -16.65
N GLU A 103 -13.54 -18.61 -17.25
CA GLU A 103 -14.75 -18.21 -16.55
C GLU A 103 -14.93 -19.14 -15.35
N LEU A 104 -15.13 -18.61 -14.15
CA LEU A 104 -15.61 -19.43 -13.05
C LEU A 104 -16.79 -18.78 -12.36
N SER A 105 -17.92 -19.42 -12.62
CA SER A 105 -19.29 -19.12 -12.26
C SER A 105 -19.50 -19.25 -10.75
N LEU A 106 -20.19 -18.27 -10.18
CA LEU A 106 -20.56 -18.22 -8.77
C LEU A 106 -21.72 -19.20 -8.49
N LYS A 107 -21.54 -20.15 -7.56
CA LYS A 107 -22.66 -20.85 -6.88
C LYS A 107 -22.26 -21.38 -5.48
N ILE A 108 -22.98 -20.87 -4.45
CA ILE A 108 -23.73 -21.65 -3.40
C ILE A 108 -22.89 -22.21 -2.23
N PRO A 109 -23.46 -22.44 -1.01
CA PRO A 109 -24.88 -22.46 -0.60
C PRO A 109 -25.47 -21.28 0.16
#